data_AF-A0A194QQU4-F1
#
_entry.id   AF-A0A194QQU4-F1
#
_cell.length_a   1.000
_cell.length_b   1.000
_cell.length_c   1.000
_cell.angle_alpha   90.00
_cell.angle_beta   90.00
_cell.angle_gamma   90.00
#
_symmetry.space_group_name_H-M   'P 1'
#
loop_
_entity.id
_entity.type
_entity.pdbx_description
1 polymer ?
#
loop_
_entity_poly.entity_id
_entity_poly.type
_entity_poly.pdbx_seq_one_letter_code
_entity_poly.pdbx_strand_id
1 'polypeptide(L)'
;MVVNAPESPIQAEIIFVIEATSANSAYITELRTNYIVPTLEYFHGGALEEGGGCGSVYGIVAYKAADCHPGLPVATYGPFSCPKSVVETVDKIQ
;
A
#
# COMPACT_ATOMS: atom_id res chain seq x y z
N MET A 1 -20.33 8.09 -8.04
CA MET A 1 -19.81 9.46 -7.87
C MET A 1 -18.31 9.39 -8.09
N VAL A 2 -17.77 10.14 -9.04
CA VAL A 2 -16.32 10.37 -9.11
C VAL A 2 -16.00 11.26 -7.92
N VAL A 3 -15.34 10.69 -6.90
CA VAL A 3 -14.81 11.49 -5.80
C VAL A 3 -13.61 12.24 -6.36
N ASN A 4 -13.76 13.55 -6.58
CA ASN A 4 -12.60 14.38 -6.89
C ASN A 4 -11.62 14.32 -5.71
N ALA A 5 -10.33 14.33 -6.03
CA ALA A 5 -9.30 14.45 -5.01
C ALA A 5 -9.58 15.71 -4.15
N PRO A 6 -9.48 15.61 -2.82
CA PRO A 6 -9.73 16.73 -1.93
C PRO A 6 -8.77 17.89 -2.25
N GLU A 7 -9.27 19.13 -2.19
CA GLU A 7 -8.48 20.35 -2.47
C GLU A 7 -7.32 20.59 -1.48
N SER A 8 -7.21 19.76 -0.44
CA SER A 8 -6.11 19.71 0.51
C SER A 8 -5.78 18.26 0.86
N PRO A 9 -4.50 17.90 1.09
CA PRO A 9 -4.12 16.53 1.43
C PRO A 9 -4.83 16.10 2.71
N ILE A 10 -5.61 15.02 2.62
CA ILE A 10 -6.23 14.40 3.80
C ILE A 10 -5.13 13.65 4.54
N GLN A 11 -4.75 14.15 5.72
CA GLN A 11 -3.89 13.41 6.63
C GLN A 11 -4.67 12.22 7.19
N ALA A 12 -4.17 11.01 6.94
CA ALA A 12 -4.77 9.79 7.45
C ALA A 12 -3.69 8.76 7.83
N GLU A 13 -4.12 7.76 8.58
CA GLU A 13 -3.34 6.55 8.85
C GLU A 13 -3.92 5.41 8.01
N ILE A 14 -3.12 4.88 7.08
CA ILE A 14 -3.56 3.89 6.09
C ILE A 14 -2.80 2.59 6.32
N ILE A 15 -3.53 1.48 6.47
CA ILE A 15 -2.94 0.15 6.60
C ILE A 15 -3.39 -0.70 5.41
N PHE A 16 -2.44 -1.14 4.59
CA PHE A 16 -2.67 -2.09 3.51
C PHE A 16 -2.53 -3.51 4.05
N VAL A 17 -3.63 -4.26 4.08
CA VAL A 17 -3.61 -5.69 4.43
C VAL A 17 -3.59 -6.50 3.14
N ILE A 18 -2.49 -7.21 2.90
CA ILE A 18 -2.20 -7.90 1.62
C ILE A 18 -2.06 -9.40 1.88
N GLU A 19 -2.82 -10.20 1.15
CA GLU A 19 -2.58 -11.64 1.10
C GLU A 19 -1.35 -11.91 0.21
N ALA A 20 -0.29 -12.45 0.81
CA ALA A 20 0.98 -12.79 0.17
C ALA A 20 1.13 -14.31 -0.02
N THR A 21 0.02 -15.03 -0.21
CA THR A 21 0.05 -16.45 -0.60
C THR A 21 0.50 -16.58 -2.04
N SER A 22 1.07 -17.74 -2.41
CA SER A 22 1.48 -18.00 -3.79
C SER A 22 0.32 -17.90 -4.78
N ALA A 23 -0.92 -18.17 -4.34
CA ALA A 23 -2.12 -18.03 -5.17
C ALA A 23 -2.37 -16.58 -5.59
N ASN A 24 -1.99 -15.61 -4.76
CA ASN A 24 -2.19 -14.19 -5.02
C ASN A 24 -0.99 -13.51 -5.70
N SER A 25 0.14 -14.21 -5.86
CA SER A 25 1.40 -13.66 -6.40
C SER A 25 1.26 -13.05 -7.81
N ALA A 26 0.42 -13.64 -8.66
CA ALA A 26 0.14 -13.16 -10.01
C ALA A 26 -0.61 -11.82 -10.03
N TYR A 27 -1.38 -11.53 -8.97
CA TYR A 27 -2.24 -10.35 -8.89
C TYR A 27 -1.59 -9.19 -8.13
N ILE A 28 -0.43 -9.38 -7.49
CA ILE A 28 0.26 -8.31 -6.73
C ILE A 28 0.54 -7.09 -7.61
N THR A 29 0.92 -7.30 -8.88
CA THR A 29 1.15 -6.21 -9.84
C THR A 29 -0.14 -5.44 -10.17
N GLU A 30 -1.25 -6.14 -10.37
CA GLU A 30 -2.56 -5.51 -10.61
C GLU A 30 -3.09 -4.81 -9.36
N LEU A 31 -2.90 -5.41 -8.20
CA LEU A 31 -3.28 -4.84 -6.90
C LEU A 31 -2.51 -3.54 -6.64
N ARG A 32 -1.20 -3.54 -6.93
CA ARG A 32 -0.37 -2.33 -6.87
C ARG A 32 -0.93 -1.23 -7.79
N THR A 33 -1.14 -1.56 -9.06
CA THR A 33 -1.48 -0.59 -10.10
C THR A 33 -2.89 -0.03 -9.94
N ASN A 34 -3.86 -0.89 -9.60
CA ASN A 34 -5.28 -0.54 -9.60
C ASN A 34 -5.80 -0.07 -8.23
N TYR A 35 -5.12 -0.40 -7.13
CA TYR A 35 -5.60 -0.08 -5.78
C TYR A 35 -4.59 0.70 -4.95
N ILE A 36 -3.35 0.22 -4.83
CA ILE A 36 -2.38 0.84 -3.92
C ILE A 36 -1.95 2.21 -4.44
N VAL A 37 -1.49 2.31 -5.69
CA VAL A 37 -1.04 3.59 -6.26
C VAL A 37 -2.16 4.64 -6.24
N PRO A 38 -3.39 4.35 -6.71
CA PRO A 38 -4.49 5.32 -6.64
C PRO A 38 -4.86 5.74 -5.21
N THR A 39 -4.77 4.83 -4.24
CA THR A 39 -5.01 5.15 -2.82
C THR A 39 -3.95 6.11 -2.29
N LEU A 40 -2.68 5.85 -2.59
CA LEU A 40 -1.58 6.73 -2.20
C LEU A 40 -1.73 8.12 -2.83
N GLU A 41 -2.06 8.20 -4.12
CA GLU A 41 -2.28 9.48 -4.82
C GLU A 41 -3.44 10.27 -4.23
N TYR A 42 -4.52 9.57 -3.84
CA TYR A 42 -5.67 10.20 -3.19
C TYR A 42 -5.30 10.86 -1.84
N PHE A 43 -4.56 10.15 -0.98
CA PHE A 43 -4.14 10.67 0.33
C PHE A 43 -2.96 11.63 0.26
N HIS A 44 -2.12 11.51 -0.77
CA HIS A 44 -1.03 12.44 -1.07
C HIS A 44 -1.52 13.76 -1.68
N GLY A 45 -2.72 13.75 -2.28
CA GLY A 45 -3.34 14.92 -2.89
C GLY A 45 -2.81 15.21 -4.31
N GLY A 46 -2.35 14.19 -5.03
CA GLY A 46 -1.80 14.32 -6.38
C GLY A 46 -0.93 13.15 -6.79
N ALA A 47 -0.32 13.24 -7.98
CA ALA A 47 0.61 12.22 -8.46
C ALA A 47 1.80 12.06 -7.50
N LEU A 48 2.29 10.83 -7.32
CA LEU A 48 3.43 10.55 -6.40
C LEU A 48 4.75 11.20 -6.83
N GLU A 49 4.87 11.58 -8.10
CA GLU A 49 6.02 12.29 -8.68
C GLU A 49 5.97 13.81 -8.45
N GLU A 50 4.78 14.36 -8.25
CA GLU A 50 4.58 15.77 -7.95
C GLU A 50 4.60 15.93 -6.43
N GLY A 51 5.47 16.80 -5.93
CA GLY A 51 5.69 17.00 -4.49
C GLY A 51 4.43 17.52 -3.78
N GLY A 52 3.55 16.60 -3.37
CA GLY A 52 2.35 16.78 -2.57
C GLY A 52 2.55 16.40 -1.10
N GLY A 53 1.56 16.72 -0.25
CA GLY A 53 1.69 16.90 1.20
C GLY A 53 2.31 15.74 1.98
N CYS A 54 3.24 16.07 2.87
CA CYS A 54 3.74 15.19 3.92
C CYS A 54 2.78 15.26 5.12
N GLY A 55 2.14 14.13 5.47
CA GLY A 55 1.29 14.10 6.66
C GLY A 55 0.55 12.78 6.89
N SER A 56 0.32 11.99 5.84
CA SER A 56 -0.26 10.64 5.98
C SER A 56 0.81 9.61 6.37
N VAL A 57 0.40 8.64 7.18
CA VAL A 57 1.24 7.53 7.64
C VAL A 57 0.71 6.23 7.07
N TYR A 58 1.61 5.43 6.50
CA TYR A 58 1.26 4.18 5.82
C TYR A 58 1.89 2.97 6.50
N GLY A 59 1.16 1.87 6.55
CA GLY A 59 1.65 0.57 6.99
C GLY A 59 1.22 -0.54 6.05
N ILE A 60 1.96 -1.64 6.03
CA ILE A 60 1.61 -2.83 5.26
C ILE A 60 1.62 -4.04 6.18
N VAL A 61 0.57 -4.85 6.12
CA VAL A 61 0.48 -6.15 6.79
C VAL A 61 0.32 -7.21 5.72
N ALA A 62 1.38 -7.97 5.48
CA ALA A 62 1.36 -9.11 4.58
C ALA A 62 1.03 -10.39 5.37
N TYR A 63 0.01 -11.13 4.96
CA TYR A 63 -0.34 -12.40 5.59
C TYR A 63 -0.29 -13.57 4.59
N LYS A 64 0.00 -14.76 5.12
CA LYS A 64 0.06 -16.02 4.40
C LYS A 64 -0.84 -17.03 5.09
N ALA A 65 -1.28 -18.04 4.34
CA ALA A 65 -2.01 -19.15 4.90
C ALA A 65 -1.08 -19.99 5.82
N ALA A 66 -1.55 -20.26 7.04
CA ALA A 66 -0.75 -20.90 8.09
C ALA A 66 -0.49 -22.40 7.86
N ASP A 67 -1.24 -23.02 6.96
CA ASP A 67 -1.17 -24.45 6.63
C ASP A 67 0.07 -24.83 5.83
N CYS A 68 0.67 -23.89 5.08
CA CYS A 68 1.78 -24.16 4.15
C CYS A 68 3.07 -23.37 4.43
N HIS A 69 3.17 -22.59 5.51
CA HIS A 69 4.35 -21.74 5.77
C HIS A 69 5.13 -22.17 7.03
N PRO A 70 6.41 -22.57 6.92
CA PRO A 70 7.23 -22.98 8.07
C PRO A 70 7.70 -21.81 8.96
N GLY A 71 7.14 -20.60 8.78
CA GLY A 71 7.52 -19.38 9.49
C GLY A 71 6.30 -18.60 9.99
N LEU A 72 6.53 -17.39 10.50
CA LEU A 72 5.45 -16.49 10.90
C LEU A 72 4.55 -16.20 9.68
N PRO A 73 3.22 -16.43 9.78
CA PRO A 73 2.32 -16.23 8.66
C PRO A 73 2.04 -14.74 8.39
N VAL A 74 2.59 -13.83 9.20
CA VAL A 74 2.35 -12.39 9.11
C VAL A 74 3.68 -11.64 9.13
N ALA A 75 3.81 -10.65 8.25
CA ALA A 75 4.88 -9.67 8.24
C ALA A 75 4.30 -8.25 8.20
N THR A 76 4.92 -7.33 8.92
CA THR A 76 4.50 -5.93 9.01
C THR A 76 5.60 -4.99 8.54
N TYR A 77 5.26 -3.98 7.77
CA TYR A 77 6.19 -2.98 7.23
C TYR A 77 5.70 -1.56 7.50
N GLY A 78 6.62 -0.66 7.84
CA GLY A 78 6.35 0.73 8.17
C GLY A 78 6.71 1.10 9.62
N PRO A 79 6.23 2.25 10.13
CA PRO A 79 5.41 3.24 9.42
C PRO A 79 6.20 3.95 8.31
N PHE A 80 5.55 4.22 7.20
CA PHE A 80 6.09 5.03 6.10
C PHE A 80 5.42 6.39 6.10
N SER A 81 6.19 7.46 5.94
CA SER A 81 5.69 8.81 5.65
C SER A 81 5.80 9.16 4.16
N CYS A 82 6.48 8.31 3.38
CA CYS A 82 6.67 8.50 1.95
C CYS A 82 5.89 7.42 1.16
N PRO A 83 4.96 7.79 0.27
CA PRO A 83 4.18 6.83 -0.50
C PRO A 83 5.07 5.98 -1.45
N LYS A 84 6.20 6.53 -1.93
CA LYS A 84 7.15 5.76 -2.76
C LYS A 84 7.71 4.54 -2.03
N SER A 85 8.02 4.67 -0.75
CA SER A 85 8.51 3.56 0.08
C SER A 85 7.46 2.46 0.27
N VAL A 86 6.17 2.81 0.26
CA VAL A 86 5.08 1.83 0.26
C VAL A 86 5.10 1.03 -1.03
N VAL A 87 5.17 1.70 -2.18
CA VAL A 87 5.20 1.04 -3.51
C VAL A 87 6.40 0.11 -3.63
N GLU A 88 7.60 0.57 -3.28
CA GLU A 88 8.82 -0.25 -3.29
C GLU A 88 8.75 -1.45 -2.35
N THR A 89 8.02 -1.33 -1.24
CA THR A 89 7.84 -2.44 -0.30
C THR A 89 6.86 -3.46 -0.84
N VAL A 90 5.76 -3.02 -1.46
CA VAL A 90 4.78 -3.91 -2.12
C VAL A 90 5.43 -4.74 -3.21
N ASP A 91 6.33 -4.15 -4.00
CA ASP A 91 7.07 -4.86 -5.04
C ASP A 91 7.96 -5.99 -4.49
N LYS A 92 8.30 -5.94 -3.19
CA LYS A 92 9.08 -6.98 -2.50
C LYS A 92 8.20 -8.06 -1.85
N ILE A 93 6.87 -7.94 -1.88
CA ILE A 93 5.92 -8.89 -1.25
C ILE A 93 5.63 -10.09 -2.18
N GLN A 94 6.62 -10.54 -2.95
CA GLN A 94 6.55 -11.73 -3.81
C GLN A 94 7.28 -12.93 -3.20
#